data_AF-J9CNB7-F1
#
_entry.id   AF-J9CNB7-F1
#
_cell.length_a   1.000
_cell.length_b   1.000
_cell.length_c   1.000
_cell.angle_alpha   90.00
_cell.angle_beta   90.00
_cell.angle_gamma   90.00
#
_symmetry.space_group_name_H-M   'P 1'
#
loop_
_entity.id
_entity.type
_entity.pdbx_description
1 polymer ?
#
loop_
_entity_poly.entity_id
_entity_poly.type
_entity_poly.pdbx_seq_one_letter_code
_entity_poly.pdbx_strand_id
1 'polypeptide(L)'
;MIFNRYFCCGIKDKNNLNYKLMLQIKRFSSMLICAMFAVVASATINLSPYKGVYASNTAEAVITDSVCILFFQKDSTMQAIVEAPSIKLRHMTVFAPNGNVTFSTDVVPLLIEHKDENIIINGLYLEKVEDISTVSEYEMAVCSAETEVGKCLQQWRLGVRCDIFNNQPSCVINTNRHMFVYTVSPDMVYIRAAATRNNNHGTLFFQNIRMMKNMDSGEYTMYIMPNNSDFVKKDLYIDNSKFQPNSCTFNDDGGIYWSLISFKPDKILINGCGETYQVVRPAKNAGLMEWIQYETY
;
A
#
# COMPACT_ATOMS: atom_id res chain seq x y z
N MET A 1 24.01 -29.87 -111.34
CA MET A 1 23.72 -28.44 -111.52
C MET A 1 23.23 -27.91 -110.18
N ILE A 2 24.02 -27.04 -109.52
CA ILE A 2 23.63 -25.97 -108.56
C ILE A 2 23.16 -26.39 -107.14
N PHE A 3 24.02 -26.33 -106.10
CA PHE A 3 24.31 -25.29 -105.05
C PHE A 3 23.71 -25.68 -103.66
N ASN A 4 24.53 -25.92 -102.63
CA ASN A 4 24.93 -25.05 -101.48
C ASN A 4 23.80 -24.81 -100.43
N ARG A 5 23.91 -25.04 -99.09
CA ARG A 5 24.86 -24.71 -97.98
C ARG A 5 24.24 -23.61 -97.05
N TYR A 6 24.40 -23.81 -95.73
CA TYR A 6 24.24 -22.88 -94.57
C TYR A 6 22.86 -22.72 -93.86
N PHE A 7 22.74 -23.22 -92.61
CA PHE A 7 22.62 -22.52 -91.28
C PHE A 7 21.17 -22.09 -90.91
N CYS A 8 20.63 -22.12 -89.68
CA CYS A 8 21.18 -22.25 -88.32
C CYS A 8 20.05 -22.55 -87.29
N CYS A 9 20.46 -23.02 -86.10
CA CYS A 9 19.91 -22.72 -84.77
C CYS A 9 18.68 -23.50 -84.22
N GLY A 10 18.88 -24.06 -83.01
CA GLY A 10 17.80 -24.25 -82.04
C GLY A 10 17.98 -25.43 -81.08
N ILE A 11 18.34 -25.12 -79.83
CA ILE A 11 17.89 -25.71 -78.55
C ILE A 11 19.08 -25.94 -77.60
N LYS A 12 19.16 -25.10 -76.55
CA LYS A 12 19.72 -25.49 -75.25
C LYS A 12 19.05 -24.74 -74.10
N ASP A 13 18.55 -25.56 -73.18
CA ASP A 13 18.53 -25.42 -71.71
C ASP A 13 17.64 -24.36 -71.03
N LYS A 14 16.45 -24.85 -70.62
CA LYS A 14 15.44 -24.18 -69.79
C LYS A 14 15.50 -24.51 -68.28
N ASN A 15 16.64 -24.99 -67.75
CA ASN A 15 16.69 -25.55 -66.38
C ASN A 15 17.46 -24.76 -65.32
N ASN A 16 17.88 -23.51 -65.58
CA ASN A 16 18.75 -22.78 -64.63
C ASN A 16 18.11 -21.60 -63.87
N LEU A 17 16.81 -21.35 -64.03
CA LEU A 17 16.15 -20.20 -63.39
C LEU A 17 15.55 -20.53 -62.00
N ASN A 18 15.23 -21.79 -61.72
CA ASN A 18 14.52 -22.16 -60.48
C ASN A 18 15.41 -22.37 -59.25
N TYR A 19 16.71 -22.62 -59.41
CA TYR A 19 17.61 -22.84 -58.26
C TYR A 19 18.10 -21.54 -57.61
N LYS A 20 18.22 -20.44 -58.36
CA LYS A 20 18.61 -19.13 -57.80
C LYS A 20 17.50 -18.49 -56.96
N LEU A 21 16.24 -18.71 -57.32
CA LEU A 21 15.10 -18.13 -56.60
C LEU A 21 14.86 -18.84 -55.25
N MET A 22 15.05 -20.16 -55.16
CA MET A 22 14.92 -20.90 -53.89
C MET A 22 16.03 -20.58 -52.87
N LEU A 23 17.24 -20.21 -53.31
CA LEU A 23 18.34 -19.84 -52.41
C LEU A 23 18.25 -18.41 -51.88
N GLN A 24 17.62 -17.48 -52.61
CA GLN A 24 17.34 -16.14 -52.09
C GLN A 24 16.19 -16.14 -51.09
N ILE A 25 15.19 -17.00 -51.26
CA ILE A 25 14.05 -17.10 -50.34
C ILE A 25 14.48 -17.75 -49.00
N LYS A 26 15.37 -18.75 -49.01
CA LYS A 26 15.88 -19.35 -47.77
C LYS A 26 16.83 -18.44 -46.96
N ARG A 27 17.46 -17.44 -47.58
CA ARG A 27 18.29 -16.46 -46.88
C ARG A 27 17.52 -15.27 -46.32
N PHE A 28 16.28 -15.04 -46.78
CA PHE A 28 15.40 -14.00 -46.22
C PHE A 28 14.43 -14.52 -45.16
N SER A 29 14.17 -15.83 -45.08
CA SER A 29 13.29 -16.42 -44.06
C SER A 29 13.97 -16.74 -42.72
N SER A 30 15.27 -16.48 -42.56
CA SER A 30 15.99 -16.68 -41.29
C SER A 30 16.30 -15.37 -40.55
N MET A 31 15.73 -14.24 -40.98
CA MET A 31 15.98 -12.91 -40.41
C MET A 31 14.72 -12.22 -39.87
N LEU A 32 13.67 -13.01 -39.57
CA LEU A 32 12.40 -12.48 -39.03
C LEU A 32 11.89 -13.28 -37.81
N ILE A 33 12.76 -14.04 -37.15
CA ILE A 33 12.45 -14.81 -35.94
C ILE A 33 13.62 -14.64 -34.98
N CYS A 34 13.69 -13.51 -34.26
CA CYS A 34 14.42 -13.33 -32.99
C CYS A 34 14.45 -11.86 -32.50
N ALA A 35 13.34 -11.14 -32.64
CA ALA A 35 13.18 -9.85 -31.98
C ALA A 35 11.72 -9.61 -31.59
N MET A 36 11.03 -10.64 -31.07
CA MET A 36 10.05 -10.37 -30.02
C MET A 36 10.85 -10.03 -28.77
N PHE A 37 11.36 -8.80 -28.71
CA PHE A 37 11.58 -8.18 -27.42
C PHE A 37 10.20 -8.16 -26.77
N ALA A 38 9.96 -9.10 -25.86
CA ALA A 38 8.95 -8.92 -24.85
C ALA A 38 9.35 -7.64 -24.12
N VAL A 39 8.82 -6.51 -24.58
CA VAL A 39 8.62 -5.36 -23.73
C VAL A 39 7.64 -5.88 -22.70
N VAL A 40 8.18 -6.47 -21.62
CA VAL A 40 7.44 -6.61 -20.38
C VAL A 40 7.26 -5.18 -19.93
N ALA A 41 6.25 -4.51 -20.48
CA ALA A 41 5.72 -3.32 -19.88
C ALA A 41 5.33 -3.77 -18.48
N SER A 42 6.10 -3.35 -17.47
CA SER A 42 5.71 -3.47 -16.08
C SER A 42 4.45 -2.63 -15.96
N ALA A 43 3.29 -3.24 -16.21
CA ALA A 43 2.01 -2.60 -16.03
C ALA A 43 1.96 -2.19 -14.56
N THR A 44 2.06 -0.89 -14.30
CA THR A 44 1.81 -0.33 -12.99
C THR A 44 0.36 -0.62 -12.65
N ILE A 45 0.11 -1.25 -11.50
CA ILE A 45 -1.25 -1.49 -11.05
C ILE A 45 -1.99 -0.16 -10.90
N ASN A 46 -3.20 -0.10 -11.46
CA ASN A 46 -4.12 1.01 -11.21
C ASN A 46 -4.89 0.70 -9.93
N LEU A 47 -4.61 1.44 -8.85
CA LEU A 47 -5.20 1.21 -7.53
C LEU A 47 -6.55 1.90 -7.35
N SER A 48 -6.82 2.98 -8.08
CA SER A 48 -8.05 3.79 -7.97
C SER A 48 -9.37 3.02 -7.98
N PRO A 49 -9.56 1.95 -8.78
CA PRO A 49 -10.80 1.17 -8.77
C PRO A 49 -11.06 0.45 -7.44
N TYR A 50 -10.01 0.17 -6.67
CA TYR A 50 -10.06 -0.69 -5.48
C TYR A 50 -10.02 0.09 -4.16
N LYS A 51 -10.20 1.41 -4.18
CA LYS A 51 -10.11 2.26 -2.98
C LYS A 51 -10.99 1.75 -1.83
N GLY A 52 -10.46 1.86 -0.62
CA GLY A 52 -11.14 1.46 0.62
C GLY A 52 -10.20 0.80 1.63
N VAL A 53 -10.75 0.52 2.81
CA VAL A 53 -10.17 -0.42 3.77
C VAL A 53 -10.90 -1.75 3.63
N TYR A 54 -10.15 -2.84 3.62
CA TYR A 54 -10.66 -4.20 3.50
C TYR A 54 -10.02 -5.10 4.54
N ALA A 55 -10.76 -6.06 5.09
CA ALA A 55 -10.24 -6.98 6.09
C ALA A 55 -10.82 -8.39 5.97
N SER A 56 -10.06 -9.34 6.49
CA SER A 56 -10.49 -10.68 6.84
C SER A 56 -9.94 -11.00 8.24
N ASN A 57 -10.19 -12.21 8.74
CA ASN A 57 -9.64 -12.62 10.03
C ASN A 57 -8.11 -12.80 10.01
N THR A 58 -7.50 -12.89 8.82
CA THR A 58 -6.07 -13.14 8.65
C THR A 58 -5.36 -12.06 7.85
N ALA A 59 -6.06 -11.01 7.41
CA ALA A 59 -5.48 -9.95 6.59
C ALA A 59 -6.23 -8.62 6.73
N GLU A 60 -5.55 -7.53 6.42
CA GLU A 60 -6.13 -6.20 6.27
C GLU A 60 -5.40 -5.45 5.17
N ALA A 61 -6.11 -4.62 4.43
CA ALA A 61 -5.55 -3.79 3.40
C ALA A 61 -6.16 -2.40 3.41
N VAL A 62 -5.34 -1.40 3.13
CA VAL A 62 -5.79 -0.06 2.77
C VAL A 62 -5.34 0.23 1.34
N ILE A 63 -6.26 0.73 0.52
CA ILE A 63 -6.02 1.10 -0.87
C ILE A 63 -6.51 2.52 -1.08
N THR A 64 -5.63 3.37 -1.61
CA THR A 64 -5.94 4.73 -2.07
C THR A 64 -5.69 4.84 -3.58
N ASP A 65 -5.69 6.04 -4.17
CA ASP A 65 -5.43 6.15 -5.63
C ASP A 65 -3.99 5.76 -6.00
N SER A 66 -3.04 5.90 -5.09
CA SER A 66 -1.61 5.73 -5.35
C SER A 66 -0.90 4.75 -4.43
N VAL A 67 -1.51 4.31 -3.32
CA VAL A 67 -0.85 3.42 -2.35
C VAL A 67 -1.74 2.26 -1.95
N CYS A 68 -1.17 1.07 -1.90
CA CYS A 68 -1.73 -0.07 -1.18
C CYS A 68 -0.77 -0.52 -0.08
N ILE A 69 -1.31 -0.75 1.12
CA ILE A 69 -0.63 -1.51 2.17
C ILE A 69 -1.49 -2.74 2.47
N LEU A 70 -0.90 -3.93 2.34
CA LEU A 70 -1.52 -5.21 2.68
C LEU A 70 -0.75 -5.82 3.85
N PHE A 71 -1.47 -6.22 4.89
CA PHE A 71 -0.97 -6.97 6.04
C PHE A 71 -1.66 -8.33 6.04
N PHE A 72 -0.93 -9.41 6.28
CA PHE A 72 -1.53 -10.75 6.29
C PHE A 72 -0.71 -11.76 7.08
N GLN A 73 -1.42 -12.70 7.68
CA GLN A 73 -0.85 -13.91 8.23
C GLN A 73 -0.76 -14.97 7.13
N LYS A 74 0.41 -15.58 6.99
CA LYS A 74 0.62 -16.74 6.13
C LYS A 74 1.44 -17.77 6.87
N ASP A 75 0.89 -18.97 6.99
CA ASP A 75 1.43 -20.04 7.82
C ASP A 75 1.69 -19.52 9.25
N SER A 76 2.90 -19.67 9.77
CA SER A 76 3.28 -19.15 11.09
C SER A 76 3.88 -17.73 11.03
N THR A 77 3.82 -17.02 9.91
CA THR A 77 4.47 -15.71 9.74
C THR A 77 3.45 -14.58 9.62
N MET A 78 3.86 -13.38 10.04
CA MET A 78 3.17 -12.14 9.69
C MET A 78 3.92 -11.46 8.56
N GLN A 79 3.21 -11.03 7.53
CA GLN A 79 3.77 -10.44 6.33
C GLN A 79 3.07 -9.12 6.03
N ALA A 80 3.80 -8.19 5.44
CA ALA A 80 3.22 -6.96 4.95
C ALA A 80 3.86 -6.56 3.61
N ILE A 81 3.06 -6.01 2.71
CA ILE A 81 3.48 -5.46 1.43
C ILE A 81 3.01 -4.02 1.36
N VAL A 82 3.91 -3.11 0.96
CA VAL A 82 3.55 -1.75 0.55
C VAL A 82 3.89 -1.57 -0.92
N GLU A 83 2.96 -1.00 -1.69
CA GLU A 83 3.13 -0.66 -3.08
C GLU A 83 2.60 0.76 -3.34
N ALA A 84 3.49 1.66 -3.78
CA ALA A 84 3.16 2.99 -4.25
C ALA A 84 3.84 3.25 -5.61
N PRO A 85 3.15 2.95 -6.74
CA PRO A 85 3.76 3.00 -8.08
C PRO A 85 4.31 4.38 -8.46
N SER A 86 3.66 5.46 -8.00
CA SER A 86 4.03 6.85 -8.31
C SER A 86 5.44 7.23 -7.85
N ILE A 87 5.91 6.63 -6.75
CA ILE A 87 7.26 6.84 -6.19
C ILE A 87 8.17 5.62 -6.36
N LYS A 88 7.75 4.63 -7.17
CA LYS A 88 8.46 3.36 -7.39
C LYS A 88 8.75 2.60 -6.09
N LEU A 89 7.88 2.76 -5.10
CA LEU A 89 7.96 2.00 -3.86
C LEU A 89 7.25 0.66 -4.04
N ARG A 90 8.00 -0.42 -3.86
CA ARG A 90 7.43 -1.75 -3.61
C ARG A 90 8.33 -2.48 -2.63
N HIS A 91 7.76 -2.91 -1.52
CA HIS A 91 8.53 -3.54 -0.45
C HIS A 91 7.70 -4.57 0.29
N MET A 92 8.34 -5.65 0.72
CA MET A 92 7.71 -6.74 1.47
C MET A 92 8.55 -7.07 2.70
N THR A 93 7.89 -7.11 3.85
CA THR A 93 8.49 -7.46 5.13
C THR A 93 7.86 -8.73 5.67
N VAL A 94 8.67 -9.65 6.19
CA VAL A 94 8.24 -10.90 6.82
C VAL A 94 8.76 -10.98 8.24
N PHE A 95 7.86 -11.23 9.19
CA PHE A 95 8.14 -11.50 10.60
C PHE A 95 7.96 -13.00 10.85
N ALA A 96 9.01 -13.64 11.35
CA ALA A 96 9.03 -15.07 11.67
C ALA A 96 9.03 -15.33 13.19
N PRO A 97 8.39 -16.41 13.68
CA PRO A 97 8.25 -16.70 15.12
C PRO A 97 9.56 -16.73 15.93
N ASN A 98 10.70 -16.93 15.27
CA ASN A 98 12.01 -16.94 15.89
C ASN A 98 12.63 -15.55 16.12
N GLY A 99 11.88 -14.46 15.90
CA GLY A 99 12.37 -13.09 16.06
C GLY A 99 13.05 -12.50 14.83
N ASN A 100 13.15 -13.28 13.74
CA ASN A 100 13.74 -12.80 12.50
C ASN A 100 12.76 -11.91 11.73
N VAL A 101 13.33 -10.87 11.12
CA VAL A 101 12.64 -10.01 10.16
C VAL A 101 13.44 -10.03 8.88
N THR A 102 12.78 -10.33 7.77
CA THR A 102 13.41 -10.39 6.45
C THR A 102 12.67 -9.50 5.46
N PHE A 103 13.39 -9.08 4.43
CA PHE A 103 12.88 -8.23 3.37
C PHE A 103 13.08 -8.95 2.05
N SER A 104 12.04 -8.99 1.21
CA SER A 104 12.16 -9.62 -0.11
C SER A 104 12.78 -8.67 -1.12
N THR A 105 13.72 -9.18 -1.93
CA THR A 105 14.36 -8.42 -3.02
C THR A 105 13.52 -8.42 -4.30
N ASP A 106 12.65 -9.41 -4.47
CA ASP A 106 11.87 -9.63 -5.69
C ASP A 106 10.37 -9.59 -5.36
N VAL A 107 9.86 -8.40 -5.06
CA VAL A 107 8.43 -8.19 -4.80
C VAL A 107 7.70 -8.01 -6.13
N VAL A 108 6.80 -8.95 -6.43
CA VAL A 108 5.90 -8.86 -7.58
C VAL A 108 4.80 -7.82 -7.32
N PRO A 109 4.27 -7.15 -8.37
CA PRO A 109 3.10 -6.28 -8.22
C PRO A 109 1.94 -7.02 -7.57
N LEU A 110 1.16 -6.33 -6.73
CA LEU A 110 -0.07 -6.88 -6.17
C LEU A 110 -1.04 -7.26 -7.28
N LEU A 111 -1.65 -8.44 -7.16
CA LEU A 111 -2.75 -8.86 -8.01
C LEU A 111 -4.05 -8.59 -7.27
N ILE A 112 -4.83 -7.61 -7.75
CA ILE A 112 -6.07 -7.18 -7.13
C ILE A 112 -7.23 -7.42 -8.10
N GLU A 113 -8.27 -8.08 -7.61
CA GLU A 113 -9.48 -8.39 -8.36
C GLU A 113 -10.73 -7.99 -7.57
N HIS A 114 -11.73 -7.45 -8.25
CA HIS A 114 -13.04 -7.24 -7.63
C HIS A 114 -13.79 -8.56 -7.48
N LYS A 115 -14.48 -8.69 -6.34
CA LYS A 115 -15.48 -9.73 -6.10
C LYS A 115 -16.66 -9.07 -5.38
N ASP A 116 -17.63 -8.63 -6.18
CA ASP A 116 -18.75 -7.79 -5.73
C ASP A 116 -18.23 -6.50 -5.06
N GLU A 117 -18.70 -6.15 -3.87
CA GLU A 117 -18.20 -5.01 -3.07
C GLU A 117 -16.86 -5.28 -2.37
N ASN A 118 -16.34 -6.49 -2.49
CA ASN A 118 -15.13 -6.99 -1.84
C ASN A 118 -14.00 -7.15 -2.86
N ILE A 119 -12.83 -7.56 -2.37
CA ILE A 119 -11.66 -7.77 -3.23
C ILE A 119 -10.96 -9.09 -2.93
N ILE A 120 -10.16 -9.52 -3.89
CA ILE A 120 -9.14 -10.55 -3.72
C ILE A 120 -7.79 -9.88 -3.98
N ILE A 121 -6.86 -9.92 -3.01
CA ILE A 121 -5.48 -9.47 -3.19
C ILE A 121 -4.53 -10.66 -3.03
N ASN A 122 -3.76 -11.00 -4.08
CA ASN A 122 -2.84 -12.15 -4.09
C ASN A 122 -3.51 -13.47 -3.64
N GLY A 123 -4.78 -13.67 -4.01
CA GLY A 123 -5.58 -14.84 -3.63
C GLY A 123 -6.23 -14.75 -2.23
N LEU A 124 -5.98 -13.69 -1.46
CA LEU A 124 -6.63 -13.44 -0.18
C LEU A 124 -7.95 -12.72 -0.41
N TYR A 125 -9.06 -13.30 0.02
CA TYR A 125 -10.35 -12.61 0.04
C TYR A 125 -10.42 -11.64 1.22
N LEU A 126 -10.80 -10.39 0.96
CA LEU A 126 -10.99 -9.35 1.98
C LEU A 126 -12.33 -8.65 1.78
N GLU A 127 -13.07 -8.50 2.87
CA GLU A 127 -14.35 -7.81 2.88
C GLU A 127 -14.15 -6.32 3.08
N LYS A 128 -14.98 -5.48 2.45
CA LYS A 128 -14.89 -4.03 2.64
C LYS A 128 -15.28 -3.64 4.07
N VAL A 129 -14.53 -2.70 4.63
CA VAL A 129 -14.64 -2.19 6.01
C VAL A 129 -14.96 -0.70 6.05
N GLU A 130 -14.35 0.08 5.16
CA GLU A 130 -14.52 1.53 5.07
C GLU A 130 -14.39 1.95 3.60
N ASP A 131 -15.34 2.75 3.10
CA ASP A 131 -15.18 3.46 1.85
C ASP A 131 -14.26 4.68 2.05
N ILE A 132 -13.33 4.90 1.12
CA ILE A 132 -12.41 6.03 1.16
C ILE A 132 -12.62 6.89 -0.08
N SER A 133 -12.78 8.19 0.13
CA SER A 133 -12.77 9.20 -0.94
C SER A 133 -11.50 10.04 -0.88
N THR A 134 -10.76 10.07 -1.98
CA THR A 134 -9.64 10.98 -2.22
C THR A 134 -10.16 12.27 -2.84
N VAL A 135 -9.62 13.41 -2.41
CA VAL A 135 -10.06 14.75 -2.82
C VAL A 135 -8.88 15.64 -3.16
N SER A 136 -9.15 16.77 -3.80
CA SER A 136 -8.16 17.85 -3.93
C SER A 136 -7.78 18.40 -2.55
N GLU A 137 -6.60 19.02 -2.48
CA GLU A 137 -6.12 19.65 -1.25
C GLU A 137 -7.14 20.65 -0.69
N TYR A 138 -7.38 20.59 0.62
CA TYR A 138 -8.39 21.43 1.28
C TYR A 138 -7.86 22.03 2.58
N GLU A 139 -8.48 23.13 3.00
CA GLU A 139 -8.14 23.76 4.27
C GLU A 139 -8.79 22.97 5.40
N MET A 140 -7.99 22.30 6.22
CA MET A 140 -8.49 21.63 7.41
C MET A 140 -8.90 22.65 8.48
N ALA A 141 -9.97 22.37 9.22
CA ALA A 141 -10.55 23.30 10.17
C ALA A 141 -9.57 23.61 11.32
N VAL A 142 -9.58 24.87 11.77
CA VAL A 142 -8.83 25.31 12.96
C VAL A 142 -9.52 24.79 14.22
N CYS A 143 -8.75 24.37 15.23
CA CYS A 143 -9.30 23.90 16.50
C CYS A 143 -9.54 25.09 17.43
N SER A 144 -10.78 25.60 17.46
CA SER A 144 -11.11 26.85 18.16
C SER A 144 -11.67 26.64 19.57
N ALA A 145 -12.27 25.48 19.83
CA ALA A 145 -12.86 25.13 21.12
C ALA A 145 -12.56 23.69 21.52
N GLU A 146 -12.62 23.40 22.81
CA GLU A 146 -12.43 22.05 23.36
C GLU A 146 -13.44 21.05 22.78
N THR A 147 -14.66 21.52 22.51
CA THR A 147 -15.74 20.73 21.91
C THR A 147 -15.47 20.31 20.45
N GLU A 148 -14.43 20.87 19.82
CA GLU A 148 -14.03 20.58 18.43
C GLU A 148 -12.77 19.69 18.35
N VAL A 149 -12.10 19.42 19.49
CA VAL A 149 -10.82 18.72 19.51
C VAL A 149 -10.90 17.36 18.82
N GLY A 150 -11.97 16.59 19.05
CA GLY A 150 -12.15 15.28 18.43
C GLY A 150 -12.20 15.35 16.90
N LYS A 151 -12.95 16.32 16.37
CA LYS A 151 -13.04 16.59 14.94
C LYS A 151 -11.69 17.00 14.38
N CYS A 152 -10.97 17.90 15.05
CA CYS A 152 -9.64 18.33 14.62
C CYS A 152 -8.62 17.18 14.67
N LEU A 153 -8.63 16.35 15.72
CA LEU A 153 -7.77 15.16 15.83
C LEU A 153 -7.98 14.19 14.67
N GLN A 154 -9.23 13.93 14.31
CA GLN A 154 -9.56 13.08 13.18
C GLN A 154 -9.09 13.72 11.87
N GLN A 155 -9.58 14.94 11.59
CA GLN A 155 -9.34 15.60 10.32
C GLN A 155 -7.85 15.84 10.05
N TRP A 156 -7.09 16.31 11.03
CA TRP A 156 -5.68 16.69 10.86
C TRP A 156 -4.73 15.52 10.61
N ARG A 157 -5.17 14.29 10.87
CA ARG A 157 -4.38 13.09 10.59
C ARG A 157 -4.61 12.52 9.20
N LEU A 158 -5.75 12.85 8.57
CA LEU A 158 -6.18 12.27 7.30
C LEU A 158 -5.15 12.46 6.18
N GLY A 159 -5.08 11.45 5.32
CA GLY A 159 -4.32 11.49 4.08
C GLY A 159 -3.19 10.46 4.04
N VAL A 160 -2.39 10.58 2.99
CA VAL A 160 -1.33 9.64 2.64
C VAL A 160 0.01 10.36 2.65
N ARG A 161 0.98 9.78 3.35
CA ARG A 161 2.39 10.17 3.29
C ARG A 161 3.22 8.94 3.02
N CYS A 162 3.94 8.91 1.91
CA CYS A 162 4.84 7.82 1.57
C CYS A 162 6.14 8.39 1.03
N ASP A 163 7.26 7.84 1.50
CA ASP A 163 8.60 8.23 1.08
C ASP A 163 9.56 7.03 1.10
N ILE A 164 10.67 7.16 0.39
CA ILE A 164 11.79 6.23 0.39
C ILE A 164 13.03 7.01 0.86
N PHE A 165 13.42 6.80 2.11
CA PHE A 165 14.63 7.42 2.67
C PHE A 165 15.72 6.36 2.82
N ASN A 166 16.92 6.60 2.28
CA ASN A 166 18.04 5.65 2.32
C ASN A 166 17.65 4.22 1.88
N ASN A 167 16.84 4.12 0.82
CA ASN A 167 16.32 2.84 0.29
C ASN A 167 15.42 2.08 1.28
N GLN A 168 14.84 2.78 2.26
CA GLN A 168 13.92 2.22 3.26
C GLN A 168 12.54 2.87 3.14
N PRO A 169 11.46 2.08 3.13
CA PRO A 169 10.11 2.60 3.02
C PRO A 169 9.62 3.26 4.32
N SER A 170 8.92 4.37 4.17
CA SER A 170 8.07 4.92 5.20
C SER A 170 6.74 5.36 4.60
N CYS A 171 5.65 4.73 5.02
CA CYS A 171 4.29 5.03 4.60
C CYS A 171 3.36 5.13 5.79
N VAL A 172 2.58 6.21 5.85
CA VAL A 172 1.51 6.43 6.81
C VAL A 172 0.26 6.80 6.06
N ILE A 173 -0.82 6.06 6.31
CA ILE A 173 -2.14 6.32 5.74
C ILE A 173 -3.11 6.39 6.91
N ASN A 174 -3.80 7.51 7.07
CA ASN A 174 -4.88 7.61 8.05
C ASN A 174 -6.18 7.93 7.33
N THR A 175 -7.18 7.12 7.61
CA THR A 175 -8.56 7.26 7.15
C THR A 175 -9.41 7.84 8.28
N ASN A 176 -10.72 7.90 8.09
CA ASN A 176 -11.61 8.42 9.13
C ASN A 176 -11.69 7.47 10.33
N ARG A 177 -11.50 6.16 10.11
CA ARG A 177 -11.63 5.13 11.15
C ARG A 177 -10.37 4.30 11.39
N HIS A 178 -9.34 4.42 10.56
CA HIS A 178 -8.14 3.58 10.64
C HIS A 178 -6.83 4.37 10.52
N MET A 179 -5.78 3.87 11.15
CA MET A 179 -4.41 4.37 11.04
C MET A 179 -3.48 3.23 10.63
N PHE A 180 -2.76 3.43 9.53
CA PHE A 180 -1.82 2.47 8.96
C PHE A 180 -0.42 3.04 8.96
N VAL A 181 0.55 2.22 9.35
CA VAL A 181 1.97 2.54 9.33
C VAL A 181 2.73 1.39 8.68
N TYR A 182 3.64 1.73 7.80
CA TYR A 182 4.67 0.85 7.26
C TYR A 182 5.99 1.61 7.25
N THR A 183 6.79 1.44 8.29
CA THR A 183 8.10 2.10 8.39
C THR A 183 9.17 1.07 8.68
N VAL A 184 10.23 1.11 7.88
CA VAL A 184 11.44 0.29 8.05
C VAL A 184 12.61 1.24 8.25
N SER A 185 13.43 0.98 9.26
CA SER A 185 14.72 1.64 9.49
C SER A 185 15.75 0.60 9.97
N PRO A 186 17.05 0.94 10.08
CA PRO A 186 18.05 0.02 10.62
C PRO A 186 17.74 -0.43 12.05
N ASP A 187 17.21 0.49 12.86
CA ASP A 187 17.03 0.30 14.30
C ASP A 187 15.59 -0.13 14.65
N MET A 188 14.64 0.08 13.75
CA MET A 188 13.23 -0.20 13.99
C MET A 188 12.47 -0.60 12.72
N VAL A 189 11.76 -1.72 12.79
CA VAL A 189 10.71 -2.07 11.83
C VAL A 189 9.38 -1.94 12.54
N TYR A 190 8.58 -0.95 12.14
CA TYR A 190 7.27 -0.69 12.72
C TYR A 190 6.20 -0.68 11.64
N ILE A 191 5.36 -1.72 11.66
CA ILE A 191 4.30 -1.95 10.69
C ILE A 191 3.02 -2.25 11.48
N ARG A 192 1.95 -1.53 11.20
CA ARG A 192 0.71 -1.60 12.00
C ARG A 192 -0.52 -1.23 11.18
N ALA A 193 -1.61 -1.94 11.41
CA ALA A 193 -2.97 -1.47 11.17
C ALA A 193 -3.67 -1.23 12.52
N ALA A 194 -4.44 -0.15 12.62
CA ALA A 194 -5.16 0.19 13.83
C ALA A 194 -6.52 0.82 13.56
N ALA A 195 -7.60 0.18 14.03
CA ALA A 195 -8.89 0.83 14.19
C ALA A 195 -8.77 1.96 15.22
N THR A 196 -9.37 3.12 14.93
CA THR A 196 -9.24 4.36 15.71
C THR A 196 -10.56 5.10 15.80
N ARG A 197 -10.75 5.82 16.91
CA ARG A 197 -11.80 6.82 17.08
C ARG A 197 -11.29 7.98 17.90
N ASN A 198 -11.74 9.19 17.57
CA ASN A 198 -11.34 10.41 18.25
C ASN A 198 -12.55 11.04 18.94
N ASN A 199 -12.32 11.70 20.07
CA ASN A 199 -13.29 12.61 20.66
C ASN A 199 -12.55 13.77 21.35
N ASN A 200 -13.30 14.61 22.07
CA ASN A 200 -12.73 15.82 22.68
C ASN A 200 -11.76 15.55 23.84
N HIS A 201 -11.68 14.31 24.32
CA HIS A 201 -10.75 13.90 25.36
C HIS A 201 -9.49 13.22 24.81
N GLY A 202 -9.44 12.87 23.51
CA GLY A 202 -8.27 12.25 22.90
C GLY A 202 -8.58 11.25 21.78
N THR A 203 -7.67 10.30 21.59
CA THR A 203 -7.78 9.20 20.63
C THR A 203 -7.85 7.86 21.35
N LEU A 204 -8.84 7.04 21.02
CA LEU A 204 -8.85 5.60 21.28
C LEU A 204 -8.40 4.88 20.01
N PHE A 205 -7.49 3.91 20.13
CA PHE A 205 -7.18 3.01 19.04
C PHE A 205 -6.80 1.62 19.53
N PHE A 206 -6.95 0.64 18.66
CA PHE A 206 -6.53 -0.74 18.88
C PHE A 206 -5.51 -1.10 17.81
N GLN A 207 -4.38 -1.65 18.21
CA GLN A 207 -3.40 -2.15 17.24
C GLN A 207 -3.80 -3.56 16.80
N ASN A 208 -4.87 -3.64 16.01
CA ASN A 208 -5.46 -4.91 15.60
C ASN A 208 -4.50 -5.73 14.74
N ILE A 209 -3.53 -5.09 14.07
CA ILE A 209 -2.33 -5.77 13.53
C ILE A 209 -1.09 -5.02 13.99
N ARG A 210 -0.13 -5.71 14.62
CA ARG A 210 1.16 -5.14 15.05
C ARG A 210 2.32 -6.04 14.63
N MET A 211 3.26 -5.46 13.90
CA MET A 211 4.53 -6.05 13.49
C MET A 211 5.64 -5.08 13.90
N MET A 212 6.33 -5.37 15.01
CA MET A 212 7.32 -4.49 15.61
C MET A 212 8.61 -5.24 15.88
N LYS A 213 9.73 -4.72 15.40
CA LYS A 213 11.07 -5.10 15.86
C LYS A 213 11.82 -3.83 16.20
N ASN A 214 12.13 -3.63 17.48
CA ASN A 214 12.83 -2.46 17.98
C ASN A 214 14.15 -2.90 18.62
N MET A 215 15.26 -2.38 18.11
CA MET A 215 16.59 -2.74 18.60
C MET A 215 16.92 -2.07 19.94
N ASP A 216 16.38 -0.88 20.20
CA ASP A 216 16.63 -0.11 21.42
C ASP A 216 15.88 -0.70 22.64
N SER A 217 14.61 -1.05 22.48
CA SER A 217 13.80 -1.64 23.55
C SER A 217 13.88 -3.17 23.61
N GLY A 218 14.40 -3.81 22.55
CA GLY A 218 14.35 -5.25 22.37
C GLY A 218 12.96 -5.80 22.05
N GLU A 219 11.97 -4.93 21.78
CA GLU A 219 10.61 -5.38 21.45
C GLU A 219 10.61 -6.21 20.16
N TYR A 220 9.98 -7.39 20.23
CA TYR A 220 9.59 -8.16 19.06
C TYR A 220 8.11 -8.56 19.19
N THR A 221 7.29 -8.12 18.24
CA THR A 221 5.85 -8.41 18.18
C THR A 221 5.46 -8.77 16.75
N MET A 222 4.71 -9.86 16.60
CA MET A 222 3.95 -10.18 15.37
C MET A 222 2.56 -10.67 15.77
N TYR A 223 1.55 -9.85 15.55
CA TYR A 223 0.20 -10.07 16.06
C TYR A 223 -0.86 -9.61 15.07
N ILE A 224 -1.92 -10.41 14.98
CA ILE A 224 -3.20 -10.05 14.38
C ILE A 224 -4.30 -10.42 15.39
N MET A 225 -5.27 -9.53 15.56
CA MET A 225 -6.36 -9.72 16.49
C MET A 225 -7.26 -10.89 16.08
N PRO A 226 -7.66 -11.77 17.01
CA PRO A 226 -8.70 -12.76 16.74
C PRO A 226 -9.98 -12.08 16.25
N ASN A 227 -10.62 -12.66 15.23
CA ASN A 227 -11.83 -12.10 14.60
C ASN A 227 -11.64 -10.66 14.07
N ASN A 228 -10.45 -10.36 13.50
CA ASN A 228 -10.09 -9.04 12.99
C ASN A 228 -11.19 -8.43 12.11
N SER A 229 -11.77 -9.19 11.17
CA SER A 229 -12.80 -8.70 10.24
C SER A 229 -14.01 -8.10 10.97
N ASP A 230 -14.55 -8.83 11.94
CA ASP A 230 -15.72 -8.38 12.70
C ASP A 230 -15.42 -7.20 13.63
N PHE A 231 -14.17 -7.10 14.08
CA PHE A 231 -13.73 -6.03 14.96
C PHE A 231 -13.62 -4.70 14.21
N VAL A 232 -12.87 -4.67 13.11
CA VAL A 232 -12.57 -3.41 12.38
C VAL A 232 -13.77 -2.84 11.63
N LYS A 233 -14.79 -3.66 11.34
CA LYS A 233 -16.07 -3.20 10.76
C LYS A 233 -16.89 -2.31 11.70
N LYS A 234 -16.70 -2.41 13.02
CA LYS A 234 -17.54 -1.72 14.00
C LYS A 234 -16.94 -0.39 14.41
N ASP A 235 -17.79 0.56 14.77
CA ASP A 235 -17.32 1.78 15.42
C ASP A 235 -16.87 1.50 16.85
N LEU A 236 -15.71 2.05 17.22
CA LEU A 236 -15.16 1.86 18.55
C LEU A 236 -15.98 2.61 19.59
N TYR A 237 -16.33 1.96 20.69
CA TYR A 237 -16.92 2.63 21.83
C TYR A 237 -15.83 3.31 22.67
N ILE A 238 -16.03 4.59 23.01
CA ILE A 238 -15.08 5.34 23.85
C ILE A 238 -15.61 5.43 25.28
N ASP A 239 -14.83 4.92 26.23
CA ASP A 239 -15.00 5.18 27.66
C ASP A 239 -14.19 6.41 28.07
N ASN A 240 -14.86 7.54 28.29
CA ASN A 240 -14.19 8.79 28.66
C ASN A 240 -13.44 8.74 30.00
N SER A 241 -13.80 7.82 30.90
CA SER A 241 -13.12 7.67 32.20
C SER A 241 -11.67 7.18 32.04
N LYS A 242 -11.33 6.62 30.87
CA LYS A 242 -10.00 6.10 30.55
C LYS A 242 -9.03 7.17 30.07
N PHE A 243 -9.50 8.36 29.71
CA PHE A 243 -8.60 9.46 29.37
C PHE A 243 -8.04 10.11 30.63
N GLN A 244 -6.72 10.21 30.67
CA GLN A 244 -5.94 10.73 31.80
C GLN A 244 -4.90 11.71 31.25
N PRO A 245 -5.06 13.04 31.31
CA PRO A 245 -4.15 13.98 30.63
C PRO A 245 -2.65 13.80 30.92
N ASN A 246 -2.32 13.31 32.12
CA ASN A 246 -0.94 13.11 32.55
C ASN A 246 -0.35 11.73 32.20
N SER A 247 -1.15 10.82 31.64
CA SER A 247 -0.70 9.49 31.21
C SER A 247 -1.44 9.04 29.95
N CYS A 248 -1.06 7.89 29.40
CA CYS A 248 -1.99 7.16 28.55
C CYS A 248 -2.64 6.04 29.37
N THR A 249 -3.65 5.39 28.80
CA THR A 249 -4.24 4.18 29.39
C THR A 249 -4.13 3.03 28.40
N PHE A 250 -3.54 1.93 28.83
CA PHE A 250 -3.70 0.61 28.21
C PHE A 250 -4.86 -0.08 28.93
N ASN A 251 -5.94 -0.32 28.21
CA ASN A 251 -7.11 -1.00 28.74
C ASN A 251 -6.99 -2.51 28.53
N ASP A 252 -7.64 -3.29 29.39
CA ASP A 252 -7.51 -4.76 29.40
C ASP A 252 -7.99 -5.43 28.10
N ASP A 253 -8.86 -4.77 27.34
CA ASP A 253 -9.34 -5.20 26.02
C ASP A 253 -8.33 -4.92 24.89
N GLY A 254 -7.17 -4.35 25.20
CA GLY A 254 -6.15 -3.93 24.23
C GLY A 254 -6.33 -2.51 23.67
N GLY A 255 -7.35 -1.78 24.13
CA GLY A 255 -7.59 -0.40 23.73
C GLY A 255 -6.54 0.54 24.33
N ILE A 256 -6.00 1.42 23.49
CA ILE A 256 -5.00 2.42 23.89
C ILE A 256 -5.62 3.80 23.81
N TYR A 257 -5.64 4.50 24.94
CA TYR A 257 -6.19 5.85 25.07
C TYR A 257 -5.04 6.85 25.13
N TRP A 258 -4.89 7.63 24.06
CA TRP A 258 -4.03 8.81 24.02
C TRP A 258 -4.82 10.03 24.44
N SER A 259 -4.59 10.47 25.67
CA SER A 259 -5.32 11.56 26.32
C SER A 259 -4.90 12.92 25.79
N LEU A 260 -5.86 13.82 25.61
CA LEU A 260 -5.61 15.23 25.37
C LEU A 260 -4.82 15.83 26.54
N ILE A 261 -3.72 16.50 26.22
CA ILE A 261 -2.95 17.33 27.16
C ILE A 261 -3.37 18.79 27.02
N SER A 262 -3.37 19.30 25.78
CA SER A 262 -3.78 20.67 25.46
C SER A 262 -4.05 20.84 23.97
N PHE A 263 -4.76 21.92 23.60
CA PHE A 263 -4.94 22.31 22.20
C PHE A 263 -4.68 23.80 21.99
N LYS A 264 -4.28 24.11 20.76
CA LYS A 264 -4.14 25.43 20.15
C LYS A 264 -4.76 25.36 18.75
N PRO A 265 -5.08 26.51 18.13
CA PRO A 265 -5.67 26.59 16.79
C PRO A 265 -5.11 25.61 15.74
N ASP A 266 -3.78 25.42 15.72
CA ASP A 266 -3.09 24.58 14.73
C ASP A 266 -2.30 23.42 15.34
N LYS A 267 -2.48 23.13 16.63
CA LYS A 267 -1.69 22.10 17.32
C LYS A 267 -2.43 21.50 18.50
N ILE A 268 -2.51 20.17 18.53
CA ILE A 268 -3.03 19.39 19.66
C ILE A 268 -1.88 18.55 20.23
N LEU A 269 -1.77 18.53 21.56
CA LEU A 269 -0.82 17.69 22.29
C LEU A 269 -1.59 16.55 22.94
N ILE A 270 -1.12 15.32 22.76
CA ILE A 270 -1.68 14.11 23.37
C ILE A 270 -0.60 13.27 24.06
N ASN A 271 -1.01 12.52 25.08
CA ASN A 271 -0.13 11.65 25.83
C ASN A 271 0.00 10.27 25.17
N GLY A 272 1.22 9.94 24.76
CA GLY A 272 1.56 8.82 23.89
C GLY A 272 2.13 7.58 24.58
N CYS A 273 1.90 7.40 25.88
CA CYS A 273 2.45 6.26 26.65
C CYS A 273 3.97 6.28 26.82
N GLY A 274 4.53 7.40 27.29
CA GLY A 274 5.98 7.58 27.49
C GLY A 274 6.54 8.75 26.68
N GLU A 275 5.78 9.23 25.69
CA GLU A 275 6.09 10.39 24.88
C GLU A 275 4.90 11.35 24.80
N THR A 276 5.14 12.60 24.39
CA THR A 276 4.08 13.55 24.03
C THR A 276 4.02 13.68 22.52
N TYR A 277 2.90 13.28 21.92
CA TYR A 277 2.69 13.43 20.48
C TYR A 277 2.08 14.79 20.14
N GLN A 278 2.57 15.38 19.04
CA GLN A 278 2.04 16.62 18.49
C GLN A 278 1.24 16.29 17.23
N VAL A 279 -0.05 16.60 17.24
CA VAL A 279 -0.91 16.56 16.05
C VAL A 279 -1.03 17.99 15.54
N VAL A 280 -0.29 18.30 14.48
CA VAL A 280 -0.26 19.64 13.87
C VAL A 280 -1.25 19.67 12.71
N ARG A 281 -2.00 20.76 12.59
CA ARG A 281 -2.90 20.99 11.46
C ARG A 281 -2.08 21.05 10.15
N PRO A 282 -2.30 20.14 9.19
CA PRO A 282 -1.64 20.21 7.90
C PRO A 282 -1.98 21.51 7.16
N ALA A 283 -0.96 22.18 6.64
CA ALA A 283 -1.15 23.22 5.62
C ALA A 283 -1.50 22.55 4.28
N LYS A 284 -2.14 23.26 3.35
CA LYS A 284 -2.45 22.73 2.01
C LYS A 284 -1.24 22.17 1.27
N ASN A 285 -0.05 22.74 1.49
CA ASN A 285 1.20 22.29 0.90
C ASN A 285 2.03 21.38 1.82
N ALA A 286 1.39 20.66 2.77
CA ALA A 286 2.07 19.79 3.73
C ALA A 286 2.76 18.55 3.10
N GLY A 287 2.83 18.46 1.78
CA GLY A 287 3.48 17.35 1.07
C GLY A 287 2.75 16.02 1.22
N LEU A 288 1.43 16.04 1.45
CA LEU A 288 0.62 14.83 1.36
C LEU A 288 0.65 14.32 -0.08
N MET A 289 0.85 13.01 -0.24
CA MET A 289 0.72 12.37 -1.54
C MET A 289 -0.76 12.41 -1.99
N GLU A 290 -1.68 12.24 -1.03
CA GLU A 290 -3.12 12.32 -1.26
C GLU A 290 -3.84 12.88 -0.04
N TRP A 291 -4.92 13.60 -0.33
CA TRP A 291 -5.86 14.11 0.66
C TRP A 291 -7.08 13.21 0.72
N ILE A 292 -7.44 12.77 1.94
CA ILE A 292 -8.64 11.97 2.19
C ILE A 292 -9.77 12.88 2.69
N GLN A 293 -10.97 12.66 2.17
CA GLN A 293 -12.16 13.37 2.56
C GLN A 293 -12.49 13.10 4.03
N TYR A 294 -12.74 14.18 4.77
CA TYR A 294 -13.25 14.08 6.13
C TYR A 294 -14.73 13.67 6.12
N GLU A 295 -15.05 12.67 6.93
CA GLU A 295 -16.40 12.20 7.21
C GLU A 295 -16.59 12.08 8.73
N THR A 296 -17.82 12.24 9.22
CA THR A 296 -18.07 12.23 10.67
C THR A 296 -18.38 10.81 11.16
N TYR A 297 -17.71 10.37 12.22
CA TYR A 297 -17.87 9.07 12.89
C TYR A 297 -17.89 9.21 14.42
#